data_AF-A0A6V7K8B7-F1
#
_entry.id   AF-A0A6V7K8B7-F1
#
_cell.length_a   1.000
_cell.length_b   1.000
_cell.length_c   1.000
_cell.angle_alpha   90.00
_cell.angle_beta   90.00
_cell.angle_gamma   90.00
#
_symmetry.space_group_name_H-M   'P 1'
#
loop_
_entity.id
_entity.type
_entity.pdbx_description
1 polymer ?
#
loop_
_entity_poly.entity_id
_entity_poly.type
_entity_poly.pdbx_seq_one_letter_code
_entity_poly.pdbx_strand_id
1 'polypeptide(L)'
;DYGLKELKMGYNDKRGIRQVLCAMTLLSYNLIATFILSHTDGDLNFCKNALEEELELYPNGVWFLFFKGRYEFIQGNMAEAITWYKKSWNSQTLWPQFHHLCFWELMWAHCVKQEWDDALFYAISLAEQSNWSKTMYLYQQAAIMIMRKPDSRGADRESINNLMTQVPIYKQRIAGKSLPMEKFVCKKAERYFSQNKNLVLPVFELMFVWNVFRVVGKRHDLIMNMYKVIEEEERALKLATKTEYDADNNALLLLIKGACLRQMKHPLQAEDCLKQVIKMEKSIKEDSYLVPYAIVELAVLARDRSDIPAAISLLEEAKRNYTGYSLESRLHFRIHADLLELSKVKLTDSRKNDLPEEAEEATEAILSELM
;
A
#
# COMPACT_ATOMS: atom_id res chain seq x y z
N ASP A 1 12.46 8.00 19.12
CA ASP A 1 13.60 8.89 18.82
C ASP A 1 14.98 8.33 19.21
N TYR A 2 15.15 7.72 20.39
CA TYR A 2 16.46 7.15 20.80
C TYR A 2 17.02 6.10 19.83
N GLY A 3 16.24 5.08 19.44
CA GLY A 3 16.71 4.01 18.56
C GLY A 3 17.21 4.50 17.18
N LEU A 4 16.54 5.49 16.59
CA LEU A 4 17.00 6.10 15.32
C LEU A 4 18.33 6.84 15.49
N LYS A 5 18.58 7.46 16.65
CA LYS A 5 19.85 8.11 16.94
C LYS A 5 20.98 7.09 17.03
N GLU A 6 20.77 5.98 17.73
CA GLU A 6 21.75 4.89 17.84
C GLU A 6 22.07 4.28 16.46
N LEU A 7 21.05 4.06 15.63
CA LEU A 7 21.25 3.60 14.25
C LEU A 7 22.07 4.59 13.42
N LYS A 8 21.83 5.91 13.54
CA LYS A 8 22.63 6.94 12.86
C LYS A 8 24.07 6.96 13.36
N MET A 9 24.30 6.77 14.67
CA MET A 9 25.65 6.66 15.23
C MET A 9 26.37 5.42 14.68
N GLY A 10 25.70 4.28 14.62
CA GLY A 10 26.24 3.05 14.02
C GLY A 10 26.51 3.17 12.53
N TYR A 11 25.67 3.90 11.78
CA TYR A 11 25.91 4.20 10.36
C TYR A 11 27.16 5.08 10.15
N ASN A 12 27.39 6.05 11.03
CA ASN A 12 28.54 6.95 10.94
C ASN A 12 29.86 6.29 11.37
N ASP A 13 29.82 5.20 12.16
CA ASP A 13 31.01 4.41 12.47
C ASP A 13 31.34 3.49 11.28
N LYS A 14 32.14 3.99 10.32
CA LYS A 14 32.51 3.31 9.06
C LYS A 14 33.28 1.98 9.22
N ARG A 15 33.35 1.40 10.42
CA ARG A 15 34.12 0.20 10.73
C ARG A 15 33.22 -1.03 10.87
N GLY A 16 33.37 -1.95 9.93
CA GLY A 16 32.84 -3.31 10.02
C GLY A 16 31.35 -3.45 9.71
N ILE A 17 30.84 -4.67 9.90
CA ILE A 17 29.51 -5.09 9.43
C ILE A 17 28.33 -4.34 10.07
N ARG A 18 28.53 -3.77 11.26
CA ARG A 18 27.47 -3.03 11.98
C ARG A 18 27.00 -1.82 11.17
N GLN A 19 27.94 -1.16 10.50
CA GLN A 19 27.63 0.00 9.68
C GLN A 19 26.66 -0.35 8.55
N VAL A 20 26.94 -1.42 7.81
CA VAL A 20 26.10 -1.94 6.72
C VAL A 20 24.70 -2.30 7.24
N LEU A 21 24.61 -2.96 8.39
CA LEU A 21 23.32 -3.30 9.01
C LEU A 21 22.54 -2.05 9.45
N CYS A 22 23.22 -1.04 9.98
CA CYS A 22 22.60 0.24 10.32
C CYS A 22 22.12 0.99 9.06
N ALA A 23 22.92 1.02 7.99
CA ALA A 23 22.53 1.60 6.70
C ALA A 23 21.26 0.92 6.15
N MET A 24 21.27 -0.41 6.06
CA MET A 24 20.12 -1.20 5.60
C MET A 24 18.88 -0.97 6.47
N THR A 25 19.04 -0.90 7.79
CA THR A 25 17.91 -0.66 8.71
C THR A 25 17.33 0.74 8.54
N LEU A 26 18.19 1.77 8.43
CA LEU A 26 17.74 3.14 8.19
C LEU A 26 17.07 3.30 6.82
N LEU A 27 17.61 2.67 5.77
CA LEU A 27 16.98 2.64 4.44
C LEU A 27 15.62 1.92 4.49
N SER A 28 15.53 0.79 5.17
CA SER A 28 14.27 0.05 5.35
C SER A 28 13.23 0.88 6.10
N TYR A 29 13.65 1.56 7.17
CA TYR A 29 12.77 2.43 7.93
C TYR A 29 12.19 3.54 7.05
N ASN A 30 13.03 4.30 6.36
CA ASN A 30 12.60 5.46 5.59
C ASN A 30 11.88 5.11 4.27
N LEU A 31 12.29 4.03 3.58
CA LEU A 31 11.78 3.66 2.26
C LEU A 31 10.64 2.62 2.30
N ILE A 32 10.46 1.92 3.42
CA ILE A 32 9.47 0.84 3.52
C ILE A 32 8.54 1.11 4.70
N ALA A 33 9.05 1.18 5.93
CA ALA A 33 8.21 1.28 7.12
C ALA A 33 7.40 2.60 7.15
N THR A 34 8.07 3.75 7.01
CA THR A 34 7.38 5.06 6.95
C THR A 34 6.40 5.09 5.78
N PHE A 35 6.79 4.60 4.61
CA PHE A 35 5.93 4.57 3.43
C PHE A 35 4.62 3.79 3.66
N ILE A 36 4.69 2.64 4.34
CA ILE A 36 3.53 1.76 4.53
C ILE A 36 2.63 2.24 5.68
N LEU A 37 3.26 2.74 6.75
CA LEU A 37 2.63 3.01 8.04
C LEU A 37 2.25 4.48 8.26
N SER A 38 2.70 5.43 7.43
CA SER A 38 2.32 6.84 7.56
C SER A 38 1.89 7.46 6.22
N HIS A 39 1.26 8.63 6.31
CA HIS A 39 0.94 9.45 5.15
C HIS A 39 2.06 10.45 4.80
N THR A 40 3.25 10.29 5.36
CA THR A 40 4.43 11.12 5.14
C THR A 40 5.53 10.35 4.43
N ASP A 41 6.48 11.09 3.85
CA ASP A 41 7.71 10.49 3.32
C ASP A 41 8.74 10.40 4.45
N GLY A 42 9.58 9.36 4.41
CA GLY A 42 10.79 9.30 5.24
C GLY A 42 11.83 10.34 4.81
N ASP A 43 13.01 10.29 5.42
CA ASP A 43 14.12 11.16 5.05
C ASP A 43 14.76 10.73 3.72
N LEU A 44 14.16 11.17 2.62
CA LEU A 44 14.61 10.84 1.26
C LEU A 44 15.97 11.44 0.91
N ASN A 45 16.36 12.56 1.55
CA ASN A 45 17.68 13.16 1.35
C ASN A 45 18.76 12.29 1.99
N PHE A 46 18.54 11.84 3.23
CA PHE A 46 19.40 10.85 3.86
C PHE A 46 19.50 9.58 3.00
N CYS A 47 18.37 9.04 2.53
CA CYS A 47 18.37 7.80 1.74
C CYS A 47 19.18 7.97 0.45
N LYS A 48 19.05 9.10 -0.25
CA LYS A 48 19.82 9.37 -1.45
C LYS A 48 21.32 9.35 -1.17
N ASN A 49 21.77 10.13 -0.18
CA ASN A 49 23.18 10.24 0.16
C ASN A 49 23.75 8.89 0.63
N ALA A 50 23.02 8.17 1.49
CA ALA A 50 23.43 6.85 1.95
C ALA A 50 23.54 5.86 0.79
N LEU A 51 22.59 5.85 -0.14
CA LEU A 51 22.65 4.97 -1.32
C LEU A 51 23.82 5.30 -2.24
N GLU A 52 24.14 6.59 -2.43
CA GLU A 52 25.30 7.01 -3.22
C GLU A 52 26.61 6.52 -2.58
N GLU A 53 26.79 6.70 -1.27
CA GLU A 53 27.97 6.22 -0.53
C GLU A 53 28.07 4.68 -0.55
N GLU A 54 26.98 3.97 -0.25
CA GLU A 54 26.97 2.51 -0.15
C GLU A 54 27.15 1.83 -1.51
N LEU A 55 26.61 2.39 -2.59
CA LEU A 55 26.79 1.83 -3.94
C LEU A 55 28.18 2.12 -4.51
N GLU A 56 28.88 3.16 -4.05
CA GLU A 56 30.29 3.37 -4.39
C GLU A 56 31.16 2.27 -3.77
N LEU A 57 30.88 1.89 -2.52
CA LEU A 57 31.59 0.84 -1.79
C LEU A 57 31.18 -0.58 -2.24
N TYR A 58 29.88 -0.80 -2.48
CA TYR A 58 29.27 -2.09 -2.80
C TYR A 58 28.44 -2.02 -4.09
N PRO A 59 29.07 -1.85 -5.26
CA PRO A 59 28.36 -1.59 -6.53
C PRO A 59 27.44 -2.73 -6.99
N ASN A 60 27.67 -3.94 -6.50
CA ASN A 60 26.87 -5.13 -6.75
C ASN A 60 26.17 -5.65 -5.47
N GLY A 61 26.11 -4.84 -4.41
CA GLY A 61 25.46 -5.21 -3.16
C GLY A 61 23.96 -5.36 -3.36
N VAL A 62 23.46 -6.59 -3.27
CA VAL A 62 22.06 -6.94 -3.57
C VAL A 62 21.05 -6.05 -2.83
N TRP A 63 21.27 -5.76 -1.55
CA TRP A 63 20.38 -4.91 -0.76
C TRP A 63 20.42 -3.45 -1.18
N PHE A 64 21.60 -2.90 -1.49
CA PHE A 64 21.71 -1.49 -1.89
C PHE A 64 21.16 -1.26 -3.29
N LEU A 65 21.30 -2.22 -4.21
CA LEU A 65 20.63 -2.22 -5.50
C LEU A 65 19.10 -2.23 -5.33
N PHE A 66 18.59 -3.10 -4.45
CA PHE A 66 17.17 -3.14 -4.12
C PHE A 66 16.66 -1.84 -3.52
N PHE A 67 17.35 -1.29 -2.51
CA PHE A 67 16.96 -0.02 -1.89
C PHE A 67 17.04 1.15 -2.86
N LYS A 68 17.96 1.13 -3.83
CA LYS A 68 17.99 2.11 -4.92
C LYS A 68 16.75 2.00 -5.81
N GLY A 69 16.35 0.79 -6.19
CA GLY A 69 15.07 0.58 -6.88
C GLY A 69 13.88 1.10 -6.07
N ARG A 70 13.87 0.85 -4.76
CA ARG A 70 12.82 1.33 -3.84
C ARG A 70 12.78 2.84 -3.71
N TYR A 71 13.94 3.49 -3.66
CA TYR A 71 14.06 4.94 -3.68
C TYR A 71 13.44 5.53 -4.95
N GLU A 72 13.82 5.00 -6.13
CA GLU A 72 13.25 5.45 -7.41
C GLU A 72 11.76 5.19 -7.51
N PHE A 73 11.28 4.05 -7.00
CA PHE A 73 9.85 3.72 -6.93
C PHE A 73 9.10 4.78 -6.14
N ILE A 74 9.52 5.11 -4.91
CA ILE A 74 8.86 6.11 -4.05
C ILE A 74 8.88 7.50 -4.69
N GLN A 75 9.90 7.83 -5.49
CA GLN A 75 9.99 9.10 -6.21
C GLN A 75 9.09 9.15 -7.46
N GLY A 76 8.47 8.03 -7.85
CA GLY A 76 7.65 7.94 -9.08
C GLY A 76 8.46 7.64 -10.35
N ASN A 77 9.75 7.34 -10.22
CA ASN A 77 10.65 7.06 -11.34
C ASN A 77 10.58 5.57 -11.72
N MET A 78 9.44 5.14 -12.26
CA MET A 78 9.15 3.72 -12.48
C MET A 78 10.14 3.00 -13.40
N ALA A 79 10.62 3.64 -14.47
CA ALA A 79 11.58 3.03 -15.38
C ALA A 79 12.94 2.74 -14.71
N GLU A 80 13.41 3.68 -13.89
CA GLU A 80 14.62 3.51 -13.09
C GLU A 80 14.41 2.44 -12.00
N ALA A 81 13.28 2.49 -11.29
CA ALA A 81 12.94 1.49 -10.29
C ALA A 81 13.01 0.06 -10.85
N ILE A 82 12.37 -0.18 -12.00
CA ILE A 82 12.40 -1.47 -12.69
C ILE A 82 13.84 -1.87 -13.05
N THR A 83 14.64 -0.93 -13.56
CA THR A 83 16.04 -1.19 -13.93
C THR A 83 16.87 -1.62 -12.72
N TRP A 84 16.75 -0.92 -11.60
CA TRP A 84 17.48 -1.22 -10.37
C TRP A 84 17.03 -2.52 -9.72
N TYR A 85 15.72 -2.80 -9.68
CA TYR A 85 15.23 -4.08 -9.19
C TYR A 85 15.73 -5.25 -10.05
N LYS A 86 15.74 -5.10 -11.38
CA LYS A 86 16.34 -6.08 -12.29
C LYS A 86 17.82 -6.28 -12.04
N LYS A 87 18.59 -5.19 -11.87
CA LYS A 87 20.01 -5.26 -11.53
C LYS A 87 20.22 -5.98 -10.18
N SER A 88 19.35 -5.70 -9.21
CA SER A 88 19.40 -6.28 -7.88
C SER A 88 19.26 -7.80 -7.90
N TRP A 89 18.17 -8.35 -8.44
CA TRP A 89 17.98 -9.80 -8.39
C TRP A 89 18.99 -10.55 -9.26
N ASN A 90 19.46 -9.96 -10.37
CA ASN A 90 20.50 -10.54 -11.22
C ASN A 90 21.92 -10.47 -10.62
N SER A 91 22.14 -9.71 -9.56
CA SER A 91 23.46 -9.57 -8.94
C SER A 91 23.94 -10.85 -8.23
N GLN A 92 23.03 -11.78 -7.95
CA GLN A 92 23.33 -13.00 -7.20
C GLN A 92 22.33 -14.12 -7.50
N THR A 93 22.77 -15.38 -7.36
CA THR A 93 21.92 -16.59 -7.46
C THR A 93 21.96 -17.47 -6.21
N LEU A 94 22.70 -17.05 -5.18
CA LEU A 94 22.93 -17.81 -3.94
C LEU A 94 21.69 -17.85 -3.04
N TRP A 95 20.86 -16.81 -3.09
CA TRP A 95 19.65 -16.67 -2.28
C TRP A 95 18.43 -16.42 -3.17
N PRO A 96 17.81 -17.48 -3.72
CA PRO A 96 16.67 -17.36 -4.63
C PRO A 96 15.45 -16.68 -4.01
N GLN A 97 15.24 -16.83 -2.70
CA GLN A 97 14.12 -16.20 -2.00
C GLN A 97 14.19 -14.66 -2.05
N PHE A 98 15.40 -14.09 -2.19
CA PHE A 98 15.55 -12.66 -2.41
C PHE A 98 15.00 -12.20 -3.77
N HIS A 99 15.03 -13.06 -4.79
CA HIS A 99 14.46 -12.75 -6.10
C HIS A 99 12.97 -12.46 -5.97
N HIS A 100 12.26 -13.18 -5.09
CA HIS A 100 10.84 -12.94 -4.83
C HIS A 100 10.58 -11.53 -4.28
N LEU A 101 11.47 -10.98 -3.45
CA LEU A 101 11.35 -9.60 -2.98
C LEU A 101 11.43 -8.60 -4.15
N CYS A 102 12.35 -8.82 -5.09
CA CYS A 102 12.45 -7.99 -6.29
C CYS A 102 11.25 -8.20 -7.24
N PHE A 103 10.76 -9.42 -7.38
CA PHE A 103 9.60 -9.73 -8.22
C PHE A 103 8.33 -9.09 -7.69
N TRP A 104 8.16 -9.03 -6.36
CA TRP A 104 7.08 -8.28 -5.72
C TRP A 104 7.11 -6.80 -6.10
N GLU A 105 8.27 -6.16 -5.97
CA GLU A 105 8.41 -4.75 -6.32
C GLU A 105 8.27 -4.50 -7.83
N LEU A 106 8.77 -5.41 -8.68
CA LEU A 106 8.61 -5.34 -10.14
C LEU A 106 7.14 -5.47 -10.55
N MET A 107 6.40 -6.41 -9.96
CA MET A 107 4.96 -6.55 -10.15
C MET A 107 4.25 -5.22 -9.84
N TRP A 108 4.54 -4.60 -8.68
CA TRP A 108 3.92 -3.32 -8.31
C TRP A 108 4.33 -2.16 -9.21
N ALA A 109 5.59 -2.09 -9.64
CA ALA A 109 6.04 -1.07 -10.60
C ALA A 109 5.29 -1.16 -11.94
N HIS A 110 5.06 -2.37 -12.44
CA HIS A 110 4.25 -2.58 -13.65
C HIS A 110 2.75 -2.31 -13.40
N CYS A 111 2.19 -2.68 -12.24
CA CYS A 111 0.83 -2.30 -11.86
C CYS A 111 0.63 -0.77 -11.81
N VAL A 112 1.60 -0.02 -11.29
CA VAL A 112 1.58 1.45 -11.27
C VAL A 112 1.56 2.03 -12.68
N LYS A 113 2.31 1.42 -13.61
CA LYS A 113 2.31 1.78 -15.04
C LYS A 113 1.09 1.22 -15.81
N GLN A 114 0.27 0.38 -15.18
CA GLN A 114 -0.83 -0.37 -15.81
C GLN A 114 -0.36 -1.30 -16.95
N GLU A 115 0.87 -1.80 -16.85
CA GLU A 115 1.47 -2.78 -17.76
C GLU A 115 1.11 -4.19 -17.26
N TRP A 116 -0.14 -4.59 -17.50
CA TRP A 116 -0.72 -5.77 -16.85
C TRP A 116 -0.05 -7.09 -17.22
N ASP A 117 0.46 -7.26 -18.44
CA ASP A 117 1.11 -8.50 -18.88
C ASP A 117 2.46 -8.70 -18.18
N ASP A 118 3.27 -7.65 -18.07
CA ASP A 118 4.53 -7.67 -17.32
C ASP A 118 4.27 -7.88 -15.82
N ALA A 119 3.26 -7.21 -15.26
CA ALA A 119 2.87 -7.44 -13.86
C ALA A 119 2.44 -8.89 -13.62
N LEU A 120 1.68 -9.46 -14.55
CA LEU A 120 1.19 -10.84 -14.48
C LEU A 120 2.34 -11.86 -14.51
N PHE A 121 3.39 -11.62 -15.31
CA PHE A 121 4.58 -12.47 -15.34
C PHE A 121 5.21 -12.62 -13.94
N TYR A 122 5.42 -11.51 -13.23
CA TYR A 122 5.97 -11.55 -11.87
C TYR A 122 4.98 -12.12 -10.86
N ALA A 123 3.68 -11.84 -10.99
CA ALA A 123 2.66 -12.40 -10.12
C ALA A 123 2.58 -13.94 -10.23
N ILE A 124 2.66 -14.49 -11.44
CA ILE A 124 2.74 -15.94 -11.68
C ILE A 124 4.00 -16.51 -11.03
N SER A 125 5.15 -15.88 -11.27
CA SER A 125 6.43 -16.33 -10.71
C SER A 125 6.39 -16.38 -9.18
N LEU A 126 5.83 -15.35 -8.53
CA LEU A 126 5.63 -15.32 -7.09
C LEU A 126 4.67 -16.40 -6.61
N ALA A 127 3.52 -16.54 -7.27
CA ALA A 127 2.54 -17.55 -6.92
C ALA A 127 3.16 -18.94 -7.01
N GLU A 128 3.91 -19.26 -8.06
CA GLU A 128 4.51 -20.60 -8.26
C GLU A 128 5.69 -20.89 -7.33
N GLN A 129 6.58 -19.91 -7.13
CA GLN A 129 7.90 -20.14 -6.55
C GLN A 129 8.00 -19.73 -5.07
N SER A 130 7.13 -18.84 -4.59
CA SER A 130 7.20 -18.29 -3.23
C SER A 130 6.14 -18.87 -2.30
N ASN A 131 6.59 -19.30 -1.11
CA ASN A 131 5.70 -19.78 -0.03
C ASN A 131 5.46 -18.71 1.04
N TRP A 132 5.93 -17.48 0.85
CA TRP A 132 5.88 -16.42 1.84
C TRP A 132 4.45 -15.98 2.17
N SER A 133 3.65 -15.65 1.16
CA SER A 133 2.18 -15.51 1.31
C SER A 133 1.49 -15.97 0.02
N LYS A 134 1.35 -17.29 -0.12
CA LYS A 134 0.71 -17.92 -1.29
C LYS A 134 -0.71 -17.39 -1.52
N THR A 135 -1.45 -17.13 -0.44
CA THR A 135 -2.79 -16.50 -0.46
C THR A 135 -2.77 -15.15 -1.17
N MET A 136 -1.83 -14.28 -0.82
CA MET A 136 -1.70 -12.96 -1.44
C MET A 136 -1.31 -13.07 -2.90
N TYR A 137 -0.32 -13.90 -3.24
CA TYR A 137 0.16 -14.02 -4.62
C TYR A 137 -0.93 -14.56 -5.56
N LEU A 138 -1.71 -15.55 -5.14
CA LEU A 138 -2.84 -16.07 -5.91
C LEU A 138 -3.91 -15.00 -6.13
N TYR A 139 -4.25 -14.22 -5.10
CA TYR A 139 -5.22 -13.14 -5.23
C TYR A 139 -4.70 -12.03 -6.15
N GLN A 140 -3.43 -11.63 -6.02
CA GLN A 140 -2.83 -10.60 -6.87
C GLN A 140 -2.78 -11.02 -8.33
N GLN A 141 -2.40 -12.27 -8.61
CA GLN A 141 -2.45 -12.83 -9.95
C GLN A 141 -3.88 -12.73 -10.51
N ALA A 142 -4.89 -13.17 -9.76
CA ALA A 142 -6.29 -13.09 -10.18
C ALA A 142 -6.76 -11.63 -10.36
N ALA A 143 -6.37 -10.73 -9.46
CA ALA A 143 -6.70 -9.31 -9.52
C ALA A 143 -6.10 -8.63 -10.77
N ILE A 144 -4.84 -8.92 -11.09
CA ILE A 144 -4.18 -8.42 -12.32
C ILE A 144 -4.89 -8.97 -13.55
N MET A 145 -5.24 -10.26 -13.56
CA MET A 145 -6.02 -10.86 -14.65
C MET A 145 -7.40 -10.23 -14.79
N ILE A 146 -8.08 -9.83 -13.70
CA ILE A 146 -9.33 -9.07 -13.77
C ILE A 146 -9.10 -7.68 -14.38
N MET A 147 -8.03 -6.99 -14.01
CA MET A 147 -7.71 -5.65 -14.55
C MET A 147 -7.38 -5.65 -16.05
N ARG A 148 -6.94 -6.78 -16.61
CA ARG A 148 -6.77 -6.97 -18.06
C ARG A 148 -8.10 -6.93 -18.83
N LYS A 149 -9.24 -6.95 -18.14
CA LYS A 149 -10.60 -7.02 -18.71
C LYS A 149 -10.73 -8.15 -19.75
N PRO A 150 -10.43 -9.42 -19.38
CA PRO A 150 -10.47 -10.54 -20.32
C PRO A 150 -11.90 -10.81 -20.79
N ASP A 151 -12.02 -11.42 -21.96
CA ASP A 151 -13.31 -11.81 -22.52
C ASP A 151 -14.11 -12.71 -21.58
N SER A 152 -15.43 -12.47 -21.52
CA SER A 152 -16.35 -13.13 -20.58
C SER A 152 -16.41 -14.66 -20.66
N ARG A 153 -15.90 -15.27 -21.74
CA ARG A 153 -15.94 -16.72 -22.00
C ARG A 153 -14.57 -17.34 -22.34
N GLY A 154 -13.47 -16.66 -22.00
CA GLY A 154 -12.10 -17.13 -22.30
C GLY A 154 -11.48 -18.01 -21.22
N ALA A 155 -10.37 -18.68 -21.57
CA ALA A 155 -9.55 -19.49 -20.65
C ALA A 155 -9.09 -18.67 -19.41
N ASP A 156 -8.79 -17.39 -19.60
CA ASP A 156 -8.42 -16.46 -18.51
C ASP A 156 -9.47 -16.42 -17.40
N ARG A 157 -10.77 -16.55 -17.75
CA ARG A 157 -11.86 -16.53 -16.78
C ARG A 157 -11.89 -17.79 -15.92
N GLU A 158 -11.59 -18.94 -16.51
CA GLU A 158 -11.46 -20.21 -15.78
C GLU A 158 -10.23 -20.16 -14.85
N SER A 159 -9.11 -19.64 -15.34
CA SER A 159 -7.91 -19.41 -14.53
C SER A 159 -8.21 -18.50 -13.33
N ILE A 160 -8.88 -17.35 -13.52
CA ILE A 160 -9.29 -16.48 -12.41
C ILE A 160 -10.16 -17.22 -11.40
N ASN A 161 -11.14 -18.01 -11.85
CA ASN A 161 -11.99 -18.80 -10.95
C ASN A 161 -11.16 -19.79 -10.13
N ASN A 162 -10.25 -20.52 -10.77
CA ASN A 162 -9.40 -21.50 -10.11
C ASN A 162 -8.47 -20.85 -9.08
N LEU A 163 -7.91 -19.68 -9.40
CA LEU A 163 -7.10 -18.89 -8.47
C LEU A 163 -7.94 -18.42 -7.27
N MET A 164 -9.10 -17.81 -7.52
CA MET A 164 -9.99 -17.30 -6.47
C MET A 164 -10.50 -18.43 -5.54
N THR A 165 -10.76 -19.63 -6.06
CA THR A 165 -11.11 -20.80 -5.23
C THR A 165 -9.95 -21.23 -4.32
N GLN A 166 -8.70 -21.08 -4.77
CA GLN A 166 -7.52 -21.47 -4.01
C GLN A 166 -7.11 -20.45 -2.95
N VAL A 167 -7.42 -19.16 -3.12
CA VAL A 167 -7.03 -18.08 -2.19
C VAL A 167 -7.33 -18.45 -0.73
N PRO A 168 -8.55 -18.86 -0.33
CA PRO A 168 -8.84 -19.19 1.08
C PRO A 168 -8.13 -20.44 1.59
N ILE A 169 -7.71 -21.36 0.72
CA ILE A 169 -7.11 -22.66 1.07
C ILE A 169 -5.71 -22.47 1.64
N TYR A 170 -4.94 -21.54 1.07
CA TYR A 170 -3.54 -21.31 1.45
C TYR A 170 -3.37 -20.31 2.61
N LYS A 171 -4.47 -19.84 3.22
CA LYS A 171 -4.43 -18.87 4.31
C LYS A 171 -3.62 -19.41 5.48
N GLN A 172 -2.56 -18.69 5.82
CA GLN A 172 -1.63 -19.05 6.86
C GLN A 172 -2.11 -18.55 8.23
N ARG A 173 -1.54 -19.15 9.28
CA ARG A 173 -1.64 -18.67 10.65
C ARG A 173 -0.25 -18.60 11.25
N ILE A 174 0.11 -17.45 11.78
CA ILE A 174 1.35 -17.22 12.51
C ILE A 174 0.98 -16.99 13.97
N ALA A 175 1.58 -17.74 14.88
CA ALA A 175 1.22 -17.74 16.30
C ALA A 175 -0.30 -17.88 16.55
N GLY A 176 -0.98 -18.70 15.73
CA GLY A 176 -2.43 -18.94 15.82
C GLY A 176 -3.32 -17.84 15.23
N LYS A 177 -2.77 -16.69 14.82
CA LYS A 177 -3.50 -15.58 14.19
C LYS A 177 -3.29 -15.60 12.66
N SER A 178 -4.36 -15.36 11.90
CA SER A 178 -4.23 -15.14 10.45
C SER A 178 -3.74 -13.72 10.17
N LEU A 179 -2.95 -13.57 9.10
CA LEU A 179 -2.46 -12.27 8.65
C LEU A 179 -3.65 -11.39 8.21
N PRO A 180 -3.70 -10.10 8.61
CA PRO A 180 -4.81 -9.20 8.26
C PRO A 180 -5.03 -9.09 6.75
N MET A 181 -3.95 -8.98 5.96
CA MET A 181 -4.01 -8.90 4.50
C MET A 181 -4.57 -10.19 3.88
N GLU A 182 -4.14 -11.36 4.35
CA GLU A 182 -4.68 -12.63 3.86
C GLU A 182 -6.18 -12.78 4.18
N LYS A 183 -6.61 -12.38 5.39
CA LYS A 183 -8.02 -12.37 5.75
C LYS A 183 -8.82 -11.44 4.86
N PHE A 184 -8.28 -10.26 4.52
CA PHE A 184 -8.90 -9.31 3.63
C PHE A 184 -9.09 -9.91 2.23
N VAL A 185 -8.04 -10.45 1.61
CA VAL A 185 -8.16 -11.01 0.24
C VAL A 185 -8.98 -12.29 0.17
N CYS A 186 -9.04 -13.08 1.25
CA CYS A 186 -9.98 -14.21 1.34
C CYS A 186 -11.44 -13.74 1.24
N LYS A 187 -11.81 -12.68 1.97
CA LYS A 187 -13.15 -12.08 1.84
C LYS A 187 -13.39 -11.55 0.43
N LYS A 188 -12.38 -10.96 -0.21
CA LYS A 188 -12.50 -10.51 -1.60
C LYS A 188 -12.68 -11.65 -2.60
N ALA A 189 -12.02 -12.77 -2.39
CA ALA A 189 -12.23 -13.99 -3.18
C ALA A 189 -13.65 -14.56 -2.97
N GLU A 190 -14.17 -14.56 -1.74
CA GLU A 190 -15.57 -14.92 -1.45
C GLU A 190 -16.54 -13.95 -2.14
N ARG A 191 -16.32 -12.63 -2.01
CA ARG A 191 -17.09 -11.57 -2.67
C ARG A 191 -17.11 -11.76 -4.18
N TYR A 192 -15.98 -12.10 -4.81
CA TYR A 192 -15.92 -12.37 -6.25
C TYR A 192 -16.99 -13.38 -6.68
N PHE A 193 -17.10 -14.52 -5.99
CA PHE A 193 -18.13 -15.52 -6.30
C PHE A 193 -19.55 -15.02 -6.01
N SER A 194 -19.74 -14.26 -4.93
CA SER A 194 -21.06 -13.72 -4.56
C SER A 194 -21.57 -12.60 -5.48
N GLN A 195 -20.69 -11.93 -6.25
CA GLN A 195 -21.07 -10.83 -7.15
C GLN A 195 -20.93 -11.17 -8.64
N ASN A 196 -21.37 -12.36 -9.04
CA ASN A 196 -21.30 -12.83 -10.44
C ASN A 196 -19.87 -12.83 -11.00
N LYS A 197 -18.89 -13.20 -10.17
CA LYS A 197 -17.48 -13.35 -10.56
C LYS A 197 -16.86 -12.02 -10.99
N ASN A 198 -17.20 -10.90 -10.37
CA ASN A 198 -16.58 -9.60 -10.69
C ASN A 198 -15.96 -8.97 -9.44
N LEU A 199 -15.01 -8.05 -9.62
CA LEU A 199 -14.52 -7.17 -8.56
C LEU A 199 -14.24 -5.80 -9.17
N VAL A 200 -14.64 -4.73 -8.48
CA VAL A 200 -14.38 -3.35 -8.92
C VAL A 200 -12.93 -2.99 -8.62
N LEU A 201 -12.13 -2.78 -9.68
CA LEU A 201 -10.76 -2.28 -9.62
C LEU A 201 -9.87 -2.95 -8.53
N PRO A 202 -9.77 -4.30 -8.48
CA PRO A 202 -9.14 -4.99 -7.35
C PRO A 202 -7.66 -4.65 -7.16
N VAL A 203 -6.92 -4.31 -8.23
CA VAL A 203 -5.53 -3.86 -8.08
C VAL A 203 -5.47 -2.44 -7.51
N PHE A 204 -6.38 -1.54 -7.89
CA PHE A 204 -6.40 -0.18 -7.35
C PHE A 204 -6.84 -0.15 -5.88
N GLU A 205 -7.76 -1.04 -5.48
CA GLU A 205 -8.10 -1.26 -4.08
C GLU A 205 -6.86 -1.67 -3.27
N LEU A 206 -6.09 -2.65 -3.76
CA LEU A 206 -4.83 -3.02 -3.12
C LEU A 206 -3.82 -1.87 -3.13
N MET A 207 -3.65 -1.15 -4.24
CA MET A 207 -2.74 0.00 -4.32
C MET A 207 -3.09 1.08 -3.29
N PHE A 208 -4.38 1.34 -3.06
CA PHE A 208 -4.84 2.25 -2.03
C PHE A 208 -4.46 1.74 -0.63
N VAL A 209 -4.74 0.46 -0.33
CA VAL A 209 -4.36 -0.19 0.94
C VAL A 209 -2.83 -0.18 1.16
N TRP A 210 -2.03 -0.30 0.11
CA TRP A 210 -0.56 -0.26 0.14
C TRP A 210 0.04 1.14 0.04
N ASN A 211 -0.77 2.20 0.11
CA ASN A 211 -0.33 3.61 0.03
C ASN A 211 0.34 3.99 -1.30
N VAL A 212 0.13 3.21 -2.36
CA VAL A 212 0.78 3.38 -3.67
C VAL A 212 0.25 4.61 -4.42
N PHE A 213 -0.96 5.08 -4.09
CA PHE A 213 -1.54 6.29 -4.71
C PHE A 213 -0.65 7.52 -4.55
N ARG A 214 0.08 7.64 -3.43
CA ARG A 214 1.05 8.74 -3.21
C ARG A 214 2.20 8.70 -4.21
N VAL A 215 2.62 7.51 -4.60
CA VAL A 215 3.68 7.31 -5.61
C VAL A 215 3.16 7.67 -6.99
N VAL A 216 1.98 7.15 -7.34
CA VAL A 216 1.32 7.45 -8.61
C VAL A 216 1.10 8.97 -8.77
N GLY A 217 0.70 9.65 -7.68
CA GLY A 217 0.46 11.08 -7.64
C GLY A 217 1.67 11.97 -7.95
N LYS A 218 2.90 11.46 -7.81
CA LYS A 218 4.13 12.20 -8.19
C LYS A 218 4.30 12.34 -9.71
N ARG A 219 3.54 11.57 -10.49
CA ARG A 219 3.61 11.51 -11.96
C ARG A 219 2.25 11.78 -12.58
N HIS A 220 2.12 12.95 -13.21
CA HIS A 220 0.85 13.40 -13.78
C HIS A 220 0.29 12.45 -14.84
N ASP A 221 1.15 11.87 -15.68
CA ASP A 221 0.78 10.88 -16.69
C ASP A 221 0.17 9.61 -16.08
N LEU A 222 0.78 9.09 -15.00
CA LEU A 222 0.32 7.86 -14.35
C LEU A 222 -1.00 8.06 -13.60
N ILE A 223 -1.12 9.16 -12.84
CA ILE A 223 -2.35 9.47 -12.09
C ILE A 223 -3.53 9.75 -13.03
N MET A 224 -3.30 10.43 -14.16
CA MET A 224 -4.32 10.67 -15.17
C MET A 224 -4.80 9.37 -15.83
N ASN A 225 -3.90 8.44 -16.12
CA ASN A 225 -4.30 7.13 -16.65
C ASN A 225 -5.12 6.34 -15.63
N MET A 226 -4.74 6.37 -14.35
CA MET A 226 -5.51 5.74 -13.28
C MET A 226 -6.92 6.36 -13.16
N TYR A 227 -7.03 7.68 -13.22
CA TYR A 227 -8.30 8.39 -13.19
C TYR A 227 -9.23 8.00 -14.35
N LYS A 228 -8.69 7.86 -15.57
CA LYS A 228 -9.48 7.41 -16.74
C LYS A 228 -10.10 6.04 -16.53
N VAL A 229 -9.33 5.09 -16.00
CA VAL A 229 -9.82 3.73 -15.71
C VAL A 229 -10.93 3.77 -14.64
N ILE A 230 -10.78 4.61 -13.61
CA ILE A 230 -11.81 4.80 -12.58
C ILE A 230 -13.11 5.36 -13.19
N GLU A 231 -13.03 6.37 -14.06
CA GLU A 231 -14.18 6.96 -14.75
C GLU A 231 -14.88 5.99 -15.72
N GLU A 232 -14.12 5.11 -16.38
CA GLU A 232 -14.67 4.04 -17.20
C GLU A 232 -15.43 3.01 -16.37
N GLU A 233 -14.85 2.59 -15.24
CA GLU A 233 -15.47 1.62 -14.35
C GLU A 233 -16.71 2.20 -13.67
N GLU A 234 -16.72 3.48 -13.32
CA GLU A 234 -17.89 4.16 -12.76
C GLU A 234 -19.07 4.15 -13.74
N ARG A 235 -18.79 4.42 -15.01
CA ARG A 235 -19.81 4.36 -16.08
C ARG A 235 -20.31 2.94 -16.27
N ALA A 236 -19.41 1.95 -16.26
CA ALA A 236 -19.79 0.55 -16.37
C ALA A 236 -20.67 0.09 -15.20
N LEU A 237 -20.31 0.47 -13.96
CA LEU A 237 -21.05 0.11 -12.75
C LEU A 237 -22.46 0.71 -12.74
N LYS A 238 -22.64 1.96 -13.21
CA LYS A 238 -23.96 2.59 -13.35
C LYS A 238 -24.88 1.88 -14.33
N LEU A 239 -24.32 1.22 -15.35
CA LEU A 239 -25.06 0.47 -16.36
C LEU A 239 -25.26 -1.00 -15.98
N ALA A 240 -24.48 -1.51 -15.02
CA ALA A 240 -24.56 -2.89 -14.59
C ALA A 240 -25.86 -3.18 -13.82
N THR A 241 -26.27 -4.45 -13.86
CA THR A 241 -27.40 -4.91 -13.05
C THR A 241 -27.06 -4.76 -11.57
N LYS A 242 -27.92 -4.07 -10.82
CA LYS A 242 -27.74 -3.90 -9.37
C LYS A 242 -27.66 -5.25 -8.68
N THR A 243 -26.60 -5.42 -7.91
CA THR A 243 -26.44 -6.52 -6.98
C THR A 243 -26.68 -6.04 -5.55
N GLU A 244 -26.77 -6.96 -4.60
CA GLU A 244 -26.83 -6.60 -3.18
C GLU A 244 -25.55 -5.93 -2.65
N TYR A 245 -24.49 -5.87 -3.45
CA TYR A 245 -23.21 -5.22 -3.14
C TYR A 245 -23.00 -3.92 -3.93
N ASP A 246 -24.04 -3.40 -4.59
CA ASP A 246 -23.97 -2.16 -5.37
C ASP A 246 -23.50 -0.97 -4.51
N ALA A 247 -23.94 -0.89 -3.25
CA ALA A 247 -23.50 0.15 -2.31
C ALA A 247 -22.00 0.01 -1.98
N ASP A 248 -21.53 -1.19 -1.64
CA ASP A 248 -20.12 -1.48 -1.37
C ASP A 248 -19.23 -1.13 -2.58
N ASN A 249 -19.65 -1.53 -3.78
CA ASN A 249 -18.92 -1.28 -5.03
C ASN A 249 -18.85 0.22 -5.37
N ASN A 250 -19.96 0.94 -5.24
CA ASN A 250 -20.00 2.39 -5.46
C ASN A 250 -19.16 3.12 -4.39
N ALA A 251 -19.22 2.70 -3.13
CA ALA A 251 -18.42 3.27 -2.06
C ALA A 251 -16.92 3.05 -2.27
N LEU A 252 -16.50 1.85 -2.69
CA LEU A 252 -15.11 1.55 -3.06
C LEU A 252 -14.63 2.43 -4.21
N LEU A 253 -15.45 2.56 -5.26
CA LEU A 253 -15.10 3.38 -6.41
C LEU A 253 -14.95 4.86 -6.03
N LEU A 254 -15.88 5.40 -5.22
CA LEU A 254 -15.80 6.77 -4.72
C LEU A 254 -14.61 7.00 -3.80
N LEU A 255 -14.24 6.02 -2.96
CA LEU A 255 -13.04 6.09 -2.13
C LEU A 255 -11.77 6.19 -2.97
N ILE A 256 -11.61 5.29 -3.94
CA ILE A 256 -10.46 5.25 -4.85
C ILE A 256 -10.43 6.53 -5.71
N LYS A 257 -11.59 6.98 -6.22
CA LYS A 257 -11.72 8.22 -6.98
C LYS A 257 -11.34 9.45 -6.16
N GLY A 258 -11.83 9.54 -4.93
CA GLY A 258 -11.50 10.61 -3.99
C GLY A 258 -10.01 10.67 -3.68
N ALA A 259 -9.40 9.52 -3.43
CA ALA A 259 -7.95 9.42 -3.22
C ALA A 259 -7.15 9.85 -4.47
N CYS A 260 -7.59 9.45 -5.67
CA CYS A 260 -7.00 9.87 -6.93
C CYS A 260 -7.09 11.40 -7.13
N LEU A 261 -8.27 11.98 -6.92
CA LEU A 261 -8.52 13.42 -7.04
C LEU A 261 -7.71 14.24 -6.04
N ARG A 262 -7.50 13.74 -4.81
CA ARG A 262 -6.59 14.37 -3.84
C ARG A 262 -5.17 14.44 -4.39
N GLN A 263 -4.65 13.35 -4.95
CA GLN A 263 -3.30 13.32 -5.54
C GLN A 263 -3.18 14.28 -6.73
N MET A 264 -4.26 14.44 -7.51
CA MET A 264 -4.36 15.40 -8.61
C MET A 264 -4.57 16.86 -8.17
N LYS A 265 -4.65 17.14 -6.86
CA LYS A 265 -4.91 18.47 -6.30
C LYS A 265 -6.27 19.07 -6.68
N HIS A 266 -7.30 18.21 -6.74
CA HIS A 266 -8.72 18.61 -6.86
C HIS A 266 -9.49 18.40 -5.55
N PRO A 267 -9.22 19.21 -4.50
CA PRO A 267 -9.66 18.92 -3.14
C PRO A 267 -11.18 18.92 -2.97
N LEU A 268 -11.91 19.81 -3.66
CA LEU A 268 -13.37 19.90 -3.53
C LEU A 268 -14.08 18.65 -4.09
N GLN A 269 -13.60 18.15 -5.23
CA GLN A 269 -14.15 16.93 -5.85
C GLN A 269 -13.77 15.68 -5.04
N ALA A 270 -12.54 15.65 -4.51
CA ALA A 270 -12.11 14.59 -3.61
C ALA A 270 -12.98 14.55 -2.35
N GLU A 271 -13.23 15.71 -1.73
CA GLU A 271 -14.07 15.84 -0.54
C GLU A 271 -15.51 15.38 -0.79
N ASP A 272 -16.11 15.74 -1.93
CA ASP A 272 -17.45 15.29 -2.28
C ASP A 272 -17.53 13.76 -2.43
N CYS A 273 -16.58 13.15 -3.14
CA CYS A 273 -16.52 11.69 -3.27
C CYS A 273 -16.43 11.00 -1.90
N LEU A 274 -15.53 11.45 -1.02
CA LEU A 274 -15.31 10.84 0.28
C LEU A 274 -16.50 11.04 1.24
N LYS A 275 -17.14 12.21 1.21
CA LYS A 275 -18.37 12.46 1.98
C LYS A 275 -19.53 11.60 1.50
N GLN A 276 -19.60 11.29 0.21
CA GLN A 276 -20.60 10.35 -0.31
C GLN A 276 -20.38 8.93 0.23
N VAL A 277 -19.13 8.46 0.34
CA VAL A 277 -18.81 7.16 0.97
C VAL A 277 -19.38 7.10 2.39
N ILE A 278 -19.16 8.14 3.20
CA ILE A 278 -19.65 8.18 4.59
C ILE A 278 -21.19 8.15 4.63
N LYS A 279 -21.87 8.87 3.72
CA LYS A 279 -23.35 8.85 3.63
C LYS A 279 -23.90 7.45 3.30
N MET A 280 -23.11 6.61 2.64
CA MET A 280 -23.51 5.26 2.24
C MET A 280 -23.30 4.22 3.36
N GLU A 281 -22.79 4.59 4.53
CA GLU A 281 -22.46 3.69 5.64
C GLU A 281 -23.57 2.66 5.94
N LYS A 282 -24.83 3.12 6.05
CA LYS A 282 -25.97 2.25 6.37
C LYS A 282 -26.37 1.29 5.24
N SER A 283 -25.91 1.56 4.02
CA SER A 283 -26.20 0.76 2.83
C SER A 283 -25.10 -0.24 2.50
N ILE A 284 -23.89 -0.07 3.07
CA ILE A 284 -22.77 -0.99 2.90
C ILE A 284 -23.10 -2.32 3.59
N LYS A 285 -22.96 -3.42 2.85
CA LYS A 285 -23.32 -4.76 3.32
C LYS A 285 -22.17 -5.47 4.03
N GLU A 286 -20.92 -5.34 3.55
CA GLU A 286 -19.80 -6.12 4.08
C GLU A 286 -18.49 -5.32 4.20
N ASP A 287 -18.19 -4.46 3.23
CA ASP A 287 -16.93 -3.70 3.17
C ASP A 287 -16.96 -2.48 4.11
N SER A 288 -17.26 -2.72 5.38
CA SER A 288 -17.38 -1.68 6.42
C SER A 288 -16.09 -0.89 6.63
N TYR A 289 -14.94 -1.40 6.17
CA TYR A 289 -13.66 -0.69 6.23
C TYR A 289 -13.64 0.58 5.37
N LEU A 290 -14.51 0.69 4.35
CA LEU A 290 -14.52 1.81 3.41
C LEU A 290 -14.78 3.16 4.11
N VAL A 291 -15.66 3.17 5.11
CA VAL A 291 -16.07 4.38 5.83
C VAL A 291 -14.93 4.96 6.67
N PRO A 292 -14.29 4.23 7.60
CA PRO A 292 -13.17 4.77 8.37
C PRO A 292 -11.98 5.13 7.48
N TYR A 293 -11.71 4.38 6.40
CA TYR A 293 -10.67 4.77 5.43
C TYR A 293 -11.01 6.08 4.68
N ALA A 294 -12.29 6.32 4.35
CA ALA A 294 -12.72 7.58 3.74
C ALA A 294 -12.58 8.77 4.70
N ILE A 295 -12.89 8.58 5.99
CA ILE A 295 -12.71 9.60 7.04
C ILE A 295 -11.23 9.95 7.21
N VAL A 296 -10.34 8.95 7.27
CA VAL A 296 -8.90 9.19 7.34
C VAL A 296 -8.41 9.92 6.09
N GLU A 297 -8.88 9.55 4.90
CA GLU A 297 -8.50 10.25 3.67
C GLU A 297 -8.98 11.72 3.65
N LEU A 298 -10.16 12.01 4.22
CA LEU A 298 -10.62 13.40 4.47
C LEU A 298 -9.73 14.13 5.47
N ALA A 299 -9.26 13.45 6.51
CA ALA A 299 -8.34 14.02 7.48
C ALA A 299 -7.01 14.42 6.82
N VAL A 300 -6.47 13.55 5.96
CA VAL A 300 -5.26 13.87 5.20
C VAL A 300 -5.53 15.00 4.20
N LEU A 301 -6.71 15.05 3.56
CA LEU A 301 -7.10 16.17 2.72
C LEU A 301 -7.20 17.49 3.50
N ALA A 302 -7.69 17.47 4.75
CA ALA A 302 -7.69 18.63 5.64
C ALA A 302 -6.25 19.05 6.00
N ARG A 303 -5.36 18.08 6.27
CA ARG A 303 -3.92 18.31 6.48
C ARG A 303 -3.26 18.96 5.26
N ASP A 304 -3.56 18.49 4.05
CA ASP A 304 -3.05 19.06 2.80
C ASP A 304 -3.48 20.53 2.58
N ARG A 305 -4.59 20.95 3.21
CA ARG A 305 -5.10 22.33 3.24
C ARG A 305 -4.63 23.13 4.46
N SER A 306 -3.74 22.56 5.27
CA SER A 306 -3.27 23.13 6.55
C SER A 306 -4.36 23.33 7.61
N ASP A 307 -5.50 22.64 7.50
CA ASP A 307 -6.54 22.62 8.53
C ASP A 307 -6.26 21.50 9.56
N ILE A 308 -5.28 21.79 10.43
CA ILE A 308 -4.82 20.84 11.45
C ILE A 308 -5.91 20.48 12.47
N PRO A 309 -6.74 21.42 12.98
CA PRO A 309 -7.84 21.08 13.89
C PRO A 309 -8.83 20.09 13.27
N ALA A 310 -9.27 20.31 12.03
CA ALA A 310 -10.18 19.38 11.35
C ALA A 310 -9.53 18.02 11.10
N ALA A 311 -8.26 17.99 10.69
CA ALA A 311 -7.52 16.74 10.49
C ALA A 311 -7.47 15.90 11.76
N ILE A 312 -7.11 16.48 12.92
CA ILE A 312 -7.07 15.76 14.20
C ILE A 312 -8.47 15.26 14.59
N SER A 313 -9.51 16.08 14.43
CA SER A 313 -10.88 15.69 14.77
C SER A 313 -11.33 14.46 13.97
N LEU A 314 -11.08 14.45 12.66
CA LEU A 314 -11.44 13.35 11.77
C LEU A 314 -10.64 12.06 12.08
N LEU A 315 -9.35 12.18 12.41
CA LEU A 315 -8.52 11.05 12.82
C LEU A 315 -9.02 10.41 14.13
N GLU A 316 -9.39 11.22 15.12
CA GLU A 316 -9.97 10.74 16.37
C GLU A 316 -11.36 10.12 16.17
N GLU A 317 -12.18 10.70 15.29
CA GLU A 317 -13.49 10.15 14.91
C GLU A 317 -13.36 8.75 14.30
N ALA A 318 -12.48 8.58 13.30
CA ALA A 318 -12.24 7.30 12.67
C ALA A 318 -11.76 6.22 13.66
N LYS A 319 -10.91 6.61 14.62
CA LYS A 319 -10.36 5.70 15.64
C LYS A 319 -11.38 5.28 16.69
N ARG A 320 -12.29 6.17 17.10
CA ARG A 320 -13.21 5.93 18.24
C ARG A 320 -14.54 5.29 17.80
N ASN A 321 -15.04 5.66 16.64
CA ASN A 321 -16.41 5.32 16.24
C ASN A 321 -16.53 4.02 15.45
N TYR A 322 -15.42 3.45 14.98
CA TYR A 322 -15.40 2.27 14.11
C TYR A 322 -14.48 1.19 14.68
N THR A 323 -14.97 -0.04 14.76
CA THR A 323 -14.20 -1.23 15.20
C THR A 323 -14.66 -2.48 14.47
N GLY A 324 -13.82 -3.52 14.44
CA GLY A 324 -14.16 -4.84 13.89
C GLY A 324 -14.16 -4.93 12.36
N TYR A 325 -13.64 -3.93 11.66
CA TYR A 325 -13.55 -3.90 10.20
C TYR A 325 -12.24 -4.52 9.69
N SER A 326 -12.20 -4.88 8.40
CA SER A 326 -10.98 -5.44 7.80
C SER A 326 -9.86 -4.39 7.76
N LEU A 327 -8.63 -4.79 8.09
CA LEU A 327 -7.45 -3.90 8.08
C LEU A 327 -7.52 -2.73 9.08
N GLU A 328 -8.22 -2.93 10.20
CA GLU A 328 -8.31 -1.96 11.31
C GLU A 328 -6.96 -1.64 11.94
N SER A 329 -6.14 -2.65 12.28
CA SER A 329 -4.81 -2.45 12.87
C SER A 329 -3.95 -1.51 12.02
N ARG A 330 -3.94 -1.75 10.71
CA ARG A 330 -3.19 -0.98 9.73
C ARG A 330 -3.66 0.47 9.67
N LEU A 331 -4.97 0.71 9.68
CA LEU A 331 -5.50 2.06 9.71
C LEU A 331 -5.15 2.76 11.02
N HIS A 332 -5.21 2.05 12.15
CA HIS A 332 -4.84 2.59 13.46
C HIS A 332 -3.36 2.97 13.54
N PHE A 333 -2.45 2.18 12.96
CA PHE A 333 -1.04 2.58 12.86
C PHE A 333 -0.86 3.88 12.07
N ARG A 334 -1.57 4.04 10.95
CA ARG A 334 -1.56 5.29 10.16
C ARG A 334 -2.12 6.48 10.93
N ILE A 335 -3.26 6.29 11.58
CA ILE A 335 -3.87 7.32 12.42
C ILE A 335 -2.91 7.73 13.54
N HIS A 336 -2.27 6.77 14.21
CA HIS A 336 -1.33 7.05 15.29
C HIS A 336 -0.10 7.81 14.78
N ALA A 337 0.50 7.38 13.66
CA ALA A 337 1.63 8.05 13.04
C ALA A 337 1.28 9.51 12.66
N ASP A 338 0.14 9.72 12.02
CA ASP A 338 -0.31 11.05 11.63
C ASP A 338 -0.60 11.95 12.86
N LEU A 339 -1.25 11.44 13.90
CA LEU A 339 -1.49 12.19 15.14
C LEU A 339 -0.19 12.57 15.85
N LEU A 340 0.81 11.69 15.86
CA LEU A 340 2.13 11.98 16.42
C LEU A 340 2.83 13.11 15.65
N GLU A 341 2.69 13.16 14.33
CA GLU A 341 3.26 14.24 13.52
C GLU A 341 2.50 15.56 13.70
N LEU A 342 1.17 15.52 13.67
CA LEU A 342 0.34 16.71 13.83
C LEU A 342 0.48 17.33 15.23
N SER A 343 0.69 16.51 16.26
CA SER A 343 0.99 17.00 17.61
C SER A 343 2.38 17.64 17.72
N LYS A 344 3.39 17.12 17.02
CA LYS A 344 4.70 17.79 16.91
C LYS A 344 4.59 19.17 16.25
N VAL A 345 3.79 19.30 15.20
CA VAL A 345 3.53 20.60 14.53
C VAL A 345 2.84 21.58 15.49
N LYS A 346 1.86 21.13 16.27
CA LYS A 346 1.25 21.95 17.33
C LYS A 346 2.26 22.39 18.40
N LEU A 347 3.16 21.50 18.83
CA LEU A 347 4.19 21.79 19.83
C LEU A 347 5.28 22.75 19.31
N THR A 348 5.55 22.77 18.00
CA THR A 348 6.43 23.78 17.39
C THR A 348 5.80 25.18 17.38
N ASP A 349 4.46 25.28 17.32
CA ASP A 349 3.72 26.54 17.53
C ASP A 349 3.44 26.85 19.01
N SER A 350 3.48 25.84 19.88
CA SER A 350 3.20 25.98 21.32
C SER A 350 4.22 25.23 22.17
N ARG A 351 5.43 25.78 22.31
CA ARG A 351 6.36 25.33 23.36
C ARG A 351 5.77 25.65 24.75
N LYS A 352 5.18 24.66 25.41
CA LYS A 352 5.59 24.13 26.73
C LYS A 352 4.68 22.99 27.20
N ASN A 353 5.35 21.89 27.57
CA ASN A 353 5.01 20.83 28.52
C ASN A 353 4.30 19.54 28.03
N ASP A 354 5.13 18.49 28.14
CA ASP A 354 4.94 17.12 28.65
C ASP A 354 4.15 16.07 27.86
N LEU A 355 4.86 14.93 27.66
CA LEU A 355 4.47 13.71 26.96
C LEU A 355 4.17 12.59 27.97
N PRO A 356 3.20 11.70 27.69
CA PRO A 356 3.21 10.35 28.22
C PRO A 356 3.67 9.31 27.18
N GLU A 357 4.43 8.33 27.67
CA GLU A 357 4.84 7.09 27.01
C GLU A 357 3.66 6.11 26.90
N GLU A 358 3.61 5.35 25.80
CA GLU A 358 3.21 3.93 25.77
C GLU A 358 3.55 3.37 24.38
N ALA A 359 4.50 2.44 24.31
CA ALA A 359 4.87 1.73 23.08
C ALA A 359 5.32 0.30 23.44
N GLU A 360 4.39 -0.65 23.40
CA GLU A 360 4.73 -2.07 23.47
C GLU A 360 3.71 -2.93 22.73
N GLU A 361 3.63 -2.79 21.39
CA GLU A 361 2.97 -3.77 20.51
C GLU A 361 3.36 -3.67 19.01
N ALA A 362 4.38 -2.85 18.66
CA ALA A 362 4.64 -2.45 17.27
C ALA A 362 5.48 -3.44 16.43
N THR A 363 6.20 -4.39 17.04
CA THR A 363 7.24 -5.15 16.33
C THR A 363 6.71 -6.38 15.58
N GLU A 364 5.67 -7.05 16.10
CA GLU A 364 5.00 -8.16 15.40
C GLU A 364 4.06 -7.68 14.29
N ALA A 365 3.49 -6.48 14.43
CA ALA A 365 2.63 -5.85 13.43
C ALA A 365 3.42 -5.45 12.17
N ILE A 366 4.64 -4.95 12.31
CA ILE A 366 5.44 -4.51 11.16
C ILE A 366 5.83 -5.68 10.28
N LEU A 367 6.25 -6.82 10.85
CA LEU A 367 6.50 -8.01 10.03
C LEU A 367 5.19 -8.52 9.43
N SER A 368 4.10 -8.66 10.18
CA SER A 368 2.82 -9.13 9.63
C SER A 368 2.10 -8.19 8.64
N GLU A 369 2.49 -6.90 8.58
CA GLU A 369 1.97 -5.90 7.63
C GLU A 369 2.91 -5.58 6.46
N LEU A 370 4.19 -5.98 6.55
CA LEU A 370 5.18 -5.96 5.46
C LEU A 370 5.20 -7.28 4.66
N MET A 371 4.66 -8.36 5.23
CA MET A 371 4.35 -9.64 4.57
C MET A 371 3.01 -9.57 3.85
#